data_AF-A0A9J6ECY0-F1
#
_entry.id   AF-A0A9J6ECY0-F1
#
_cell.length_a   1.000
_cell.length_b   1.000
_cell.length_c   1.000
_cell.angle_alpha   90.00
_cell.angle_beta   90.00
_cell.angle_gamma   90.00
#
_symmetry.space_group_name_H-M   'P 1'
#
loop_
_entity.id
_entity.type
_entity.pdbx_description
1 polymer ?
#
loop_
_entity_poly.entity_id
_entity_poly.type
_entity_poly.pdbx_seq_one_letter_code
_entity_poly.pdbx_strand_id
1 'polypeptide(L)'
;MSKQITNQHTHTDPQERHGRHDIWWTRAAKRQYNLTAQCLERLYGRLGLRQRTAGDITTELKRHDMVLRAQGLRLAYDALVKSFGAATEGKEFVRLWSEAQATFFVRFCLLSCDSDQRDPKPVLSPRAKCLLPLHNMPEFGSVFDCSAREDYVAEQCLS
;
A
#
# COMPACT_ATOMS: atom_id res chain seq x y z
N MET A 1 -32.23 -38.58 39.60
CA MET A 1 -30.92 -37.96 39.92
C MET A 1 -29.97 -38.26 38.79
N SER A 2 -29.36 -37.22 38.21
CA SER A 2 -28.27 -37.23 37.20
C SER A 2 -28.56 -37.92 35.87
N LYS A 3 -28.03 -37.51 34.71
CA LYS A 3 -27.34 -36.35 34.14
C LYS A 3 -26.93 -36.89 32.76
N GLN A 4 -27.03 -36.13 31.69
CA GLN A 4 -25.97 -36.03 30.68
C GLN A 4 -26.33 -34.97 29.65
N ILE A 5 -25.66 -33.82 29.79
CA ILE A 5 -25.56 -32.77 28.80
C ILE A 5 -24.37 -33.15 27.92
N THR A 6 -24.63 -33.44 26.65
CA THR A 6 -23.60 -33.79 25.67
C THR A 6 -22.99 -32.49 25.13
N ASN A 7 -21.86 -32.06 25.70
CA ASN A 7 -21.00 -31.04 25.11
C ASN A 7 -20.18 -31.67 23.99
N GLN A 8 -20.56 -31.44 22.74
CA GLN A 8 -19.70 -31.69 21.58
C GLN A 8 -18.74 -30.50 21.42
N HIS A 9 -17.57 -30.59 22.06
CA HIS A 9 -16.39 -29.85 21.62
C HIS A 9 -15.65 -30.70 20.60
N THR A 10 -15.95 -30.51 19.32
CA THR A 10 -15.06 -30.96 18.24
C THR A 10 -13.90 -29.97 18.17
N HIS A 11 -12.79 -30.33 18.82
CA HIS A 11 -11.47 -29.84 18.48
C HIS A 11 -11.17 -30.25 17.04
N THR A 12 -11.22 -29.31 16.10
CA THR A 12 -10.63 -29.51 14.77
C THR A 12 -9.17 -29.11 14.81
N ASP A 13 -8.32 -30.09 14.57
CA ASP A 13 -6.87 -30.07 14.44
C ASP A 13 -6.40 -29.02 13.40
N PRO A 14 -5.37 -28.18 13.67
CA PRO A 14 -4.93 -27.12 12.74
C PRO A 14 -4.26 -27.60 11.45
N GLN A 15 -4.08 -28.91 11.24
CA GLN A 15 -3.11 -29.44 10.28
C GLN A 15 -3.67 -29.94 8.93
N GLU A 16 -4.98 -29.88 8.68
CA GLU A 16 -5.61 -30.36 7.42
C GLU A 16 -5.99 -29.25 6.41
N ARG A 17 -5.15 -28.22 6.21
CA ARG A 17 -5.39 -27.14 5.21
C ARG A 17 -4.42 -27.12 4.02
N HIS A 18 -4.06 -28.28 3.50
CA HIS A 18 -3.27 -28.36 2.27
C HIS A 18 -3.97 -29.28 1.27
N GLY A 19 -4.73 -28.70 0.32
CA GLY A 19 -5.31 -29.49 -0.77
C GLY A 19 -6.48 -28.90 -1.54
N ARG A 20 -7.03 -27.75 -1.17
CA ARG A 20 -8.01 -27.03 -1.99
C ARG A 20 -7.49 -25.63 -2.27
N HIS A 21 -7.70 -25.14 -3.49
CA HIS A 21 -7.66 -23.72 -3.83
C HIS A 21 -8.81 -23.00 -3.09
N ASP A 22 -8.82 -23.09 -1.77
CA ASP A 22 -9.82 -22.49 -0.92
C ASP A 22 -9.62 -20.98 -1.04
N ILE A 23 -10.66 -20.34 -1.57
CA ILE A 23 -10.75 -18.90 -1.69
C ILE A 23 -10.65 -18.34 -0.27
N TRP A 24 -9.45 -17.96 0.13
CA TRP A 24 -9.14 -17.40 1.45
C TRP A 24 -9.66 -15.97 1.62
N TRP A 25 -10.25 -15.42 0.56
CA TRP A 25 -10.91 -14.12 0.55
C TRP A 25 -12.39 -14.23 0.92
N THR A 26 -12.85 -13.39 1.82
CA THR A 26 -14.28 -13.08 1.88
C THR A 26 -14.70 -12.31 0.61
N ARG A 27 -15.98 -12.40 0.23
CA ARG A 27 -16.52 -11.61 -0.91
C ARG A 27 -16.29 -10.11 -0.72
N ALA A 28 -16.43 -9.63 0.52
CA ALA A 28 -16.20 -8.23 0.88
C ALA A 28 -14.73 -7.83 0.67
N ALA A 29 -13.77 -8.64 1.15
CA ALA A 29 -12.36 -8.36 1.00
C ALA A 29 -11.91 -8.36 -0.47
N LYS A 30 -12.41 -9.33 -1.27
CA LYS A 30 -12.15 -9.36 -2.72
C LYS A 30 -12.73 -8.14 -3.43
N ARG A 31 -13.95 -7.71 -3.07
CA ARG A 31 -14.57 -6.49 -3.61
C ARG A 31 -13.73 -5.26 -3.27
N GLN A 32 -13.27 -5.13 -2.02
CA GLN A 32 -12.45 -4.00 -1.61
C GLN A 32 -11.12 -3.95 -2.35
N TYR A 33 -10.44 -5.09 -2.47
CA TYR A 33 -9.22 -5.20 -3.27
C TYR A 33 -9.43 -4.70 -4.71
N ASN A 34 -10.51 -5.15 -5.37
CA ASN A 34 -10.82 -4.74 -6.74
C ASN A 34 -11.11 -3.24 -6.85
N LEU A 35 -11.82 -2.65 -5.89
CA LEU A 35 -12.11 -1.22 -5.88
C LEU A 35 -10.82 -0.40 -5.71
N THR A 36 -9.94 -0.80 -4.79
CA THR A 36 -8.62 -0.18 -4.61
C THR A 36 -7.78 -0.29 -5.89
N ALA A 37 -7.69 -1.48 -6.49
CA ALA A 37 -6.93 -1.68 -7.73
C ALA A 37 -7.45 -0.79 -8.87
N GLN A 38 -8.77 -0.72 -9.06
CA GLN A 38 -9.39 0.13 -10.08
C GLN A 38 -9.15 1.62 -9.83
N CYS A 39 -9.18 2.06 -8.57
CA CYS A 39 -8.84 3.42 -8.20
C CYS A 39 -7.39 3.76 -8.56
N LEU A 40 -6.44 2.90 -8.18
CA LEU A 40 -5.03 3.08 -8.49
C LEU A 40 -4.75 3.06 -10.01
N GLU A 41 -5.47 2.26 -10.78
CA GLU A 41 -5.36 2.29 -12.25
C GLU A 41 -5.81 3.61 -12.86
N ARG A 42 -6.91 4.19 -12.35
CA ARG A 42 -7.35 5.53 -12.78
C ARG A 42 -6.33 6.59 -12.40
N LEU A 43 -5.83 6.57 -11.17
CA LEU A 43 -4.77 7.48 -10.72
C LEU A 43 -3.52 7.36 -11.60
N TYR A 44 -3.05 6.14 -11.85
CA TYR A 44 -1.92 5.85 -12.73
C TYR A 44 -2.13 6.43 -14.15
N GLY A 45 -3.35 6.33 -14.68
CA GLY A 45 -3.73 6.94 -15.95
C GLY A 45 -3.67 8.48 -15.92
N ARG A 46 -4.23 9.11 -14.88
CA ARG A 46 -4.26 10.57 -14.72
C ARG A 46 -2.87 11.18 -14.54
N LEU A 47 -1.96 10.46 -13.87
CA LEU A 47 -0.57 10.89 -13.68
C LEU A 47 0.30 10.69 -14.94
N GLY A 48 -0.25 10.19 -16.04
CA GLY A 48 0.50 9.97 -17.28
C GLY A 48 1.62 8.93 -17.15
N LEU A 49 1.51 8.01 -16.18
CA LEU A 49 2.58 7.06 -15.83
C LEU A 49 2.69 5.85 -16.76
N ARG A 50 1.88 5.82 -17.84
CA ARG A 50 1.79 4.70 -18.78
C ARG A 50 3.16 4.40 -19.40
N GLN A 51 3.72 3.26 -19.03
CA GLN A 51 4.95 2.76 -19.64
C GLN A 51 4.61 1.94 -20.88
N ARG A 52 5.40 2.07 -21.96
CA ARG A 52 5.40 1.11 -23.06
C ARG A 52 6.07 -0.16 -22.56
N THR A 53 5.29 -1.15 -22.16
CA THR A 53 5.82 -2.43 -21.68
C THR A 53 6.34 -3.25 -22.86
N ALA A 54 7.62 -3.62 -22.83
CA ALA A 54 8.22 -4.54 -23.79
C ALA A 54 8.01 -5.99 -23.32
N GLY A 55 6.91 -6.61 -23.74
CA GLY A 55 6.52 -7.98 -23.39
C GLY A 55 5.23 -8.07 -22.57
N ASP A 56 4.70 -9.30 -22.46
CA ASP A 56 3.40 -9.64 -21.87
C ASP A 56 3.38 -9.46 -20.34
N ILE A 57 3.41 -8.22 -19.85
CA ILE A 57 2.99 -7.92 -18.48
C ILE A 57 1.47 -7.94 -18.46
N THR A 58 0.88 -8.89 -17.73
CA THR A 58 -0.58 -8.97 -17.60
C THR A 58 -1.12 -7.76 -16.82
N THR A 59 -2.32 -7.30 -17.18
CA THR A 59 -3.02 -6.25 -16.43
C THR A 59 -3.18 -6.60 -14.96
N GLU A 60 -3.37 -7.89 -14.66
CA GLU A 60 -3.50 -8.40 -13.29
C GLU A 60 -2.21 -8.23 -12.49
N LEU A 61 -1.05 -8.64 -13.03
CA LEU A 61 0.24 -8.47 -12.35
C LEU A 61 0.51 -6.99 -12.03
N LYS A 62 0.17 -6.11 -12.98
CA LYS A 62 0.29 -4.66 -12.80
C LYS A 62 -0.61 -4.15 -11.66
N ARG A 63 -1.86 -4.58 -11.60
CA ARG A 63 -2.78 -4.23 -10.50
C ARG A 63 -2.24 -4.69 -9.15
N HIS A 64 -1.71 -5.91 -9.08
CA HIS A 64 -1.10 -6.42 -7.85
C HIS A 64 0.07 -5.54 -7.39
N ASP A 65 1.01 -5.20 -8.29
CA ASP A 65 2.16 -4.36 -7.94
C ASP A 65 1.73 -2.96 -7.48
N MET A 66 0.73 -2.34 -8.14
CA MET A 66 0.17 -1.05 -7.70
C MET A 66 -0.38 -1.11 -6.27
N VAL A 67 -1.23 -2.12 -5.99
CA VAL A 67 -1.86 -2.26 -4.66
C VAL A 67 -0.80 -2.56 -3.59
N LEU A 68 0.15 -3.44 -3.86
CA LEU A 68 1.22 -3.79 -2.93
C LEU A 68 2.08 -2.57 -2.57
N ARG A 69 2.43 -1.75 -3.55
CA ARG A 69 3.21 -0.52 -3.34
C ARG A 69 2.45 0.50 -2.49
N ALA A 70 1.18 0.73 -2.79
CA ALA A 70 0.33 1.66 -2.04
C ALA A 70 0.13 1.20 -0.59
N GLN A 71 -0.23 -0.06 -0.37
CA GLN A 71 -0.41 -0.64 0.96
C GLN A 71 0.90 -0.69 1.74
N GLY A 72 2.00 -1.07 1.09
CA GLY A 72 3.32 -1.13 1.72
C GLY A 72 3.79 0.24 2.21
N LEU A 73 3.58 1.31 1.42
CA LEU A 73 3.88 2.67 1.85
C LEU A 73 3.00 3.08 3.05
N ARG A 74 1.70 2.82 2.99
CA ARG A 74 0.77 3.14 4.09
C ARG A 74 1.18 2.45 5.39
N LEU A 75 1.43 1.15 5.36
CA LEU A 75 1.88 0.37 6.51
C LEU A 75 3.20 0.89 7.09
N ALA A 76 4.18 1.21 6.22
CA ALA A 76 5.46 1.74 6.66
C ALA A 76 5.33 3.14 7.29
N TYR A 77 4.44 3.97 6.74
CA TYR A 77 4.15 5.29 7.28
C TYR A 77 3.42 5.20 8.64
N ASP A 78 2.43 4.33 8.77
CA ASP A 78 1.73 4.10 10.05
C ASP A 78 2.71 3.61 11.13
N ALA A 79 3.69 2.79 10.77
CA ALA A 79 4.75 2.35 11.66
C ALA A 79 5.67 3.53 12.08
N LEU A 80 6.00 4.43 11.16
CA LEU A 80 6.75 5.66 11.46
C LEU A 80 5.98 6.52 12.46
N VAL A 81 4.69 6.78 12.21
CA VAL A 81 3.81 7.55 13.09
C VAL A 81 3.77 6.93 14.48
N LYS A 82 3.59 5.60 14.60
CA LYS A 82 3.58 4.91 15.89
C LYS A 82 4.92 5.01 16.62
N SER A 83 6.03 4.94 15.88
CA SER A 83 7.38 5.04 16.45
C SER A 83 7.68 6.45 17.00
N PHE A 84 7.16 7.49 16.34
CA PHE A 84 7.30 8.89 16.78
C PHE A 84 6.25 9.32 17.81
N GLY A 85 5.03 8.79 17.73
CA GLY A 85 3.93 9.11 18.66
C GLY A 85 4.20 8.66 20.10
N ALA A 86 5.18 7.79 20.31
CA ALA A 86 5.68 7.42 21.64
C ALA A 86 6.64 8.47 22.25
N ALA A 87 7.06 9.50 21.50
CA ALA A 87 8.12 10.43 21.87
C ALA A 87 7.65 11.90 21.92
N THR A 88 6.87 12.27 22.95
CA THR A 88 6.80 13.59 23.63
C THR A 88 6.63 14.93 22.87
N GLU A 89 5.88 15.83 23.50
CA GLU A 89 5.47 17.16 23.02
C GLU A 89 6.58 18.24 23.03
N GLY A 90 6.54 19.17 22.06
CA GLY A 90 7.39 20.37 22.00
C GLY A 90 7.58 20.93 20.59
N LYS A 91 8.02 22.20 20.46
CA LYS A 91 8.29 22.82 19.14
C LYS A 91 9.41 22.10 18.36
N GLU A 92 10.41 21.58 19.07
CA GLU A 92 11.50 20.82 18.48
C GLU A 92 11.02 19.48 17.91
N PHE A 93 10.09 18.83 18.61
CA PHE A 93 9.42 17.62 18.14
C PHE A 93 8.66 17.85 16.83
N VAL A 94 7.89 18.95 16.72
CA VAL A 94 7.14 19.28 15.49
C VAL A 94 8.09 19.42 14.29
N ARG A 95 9.24 20.09 14.48
CA ARG A 95 10.25 20.24 13.42
C ARG A 95 10.87 18.90 13.04
N LEU A 96 11.32 18.12 14.02
CA LEU A 96 11.90 16.79 13.79
C LEU A 96 10.92 15.83 13.12
N TRP A 97 9.64 15.92 13.47
CA TRP A 97 8.57 15.14 12.87
C TRP A 97 8.39 15.48 11.39
N SER A 98 8.29 16.77 11.07
CA SER A 98 8.18 17.22 9.68
C SER A 98 9.40 16.79 8.84
N GLU A 99 10.60 16.92 9.38
CA GLU A 99 11.84 16.50 8.73
C GLU A 99 11.88 14.97 8.52
N ALA A 100 11.42 14.20 9.52
CA ALA A 100 11.35 12.74 9.44
C ALA A 100 10.35 12.27 8.37
N GLN A 101 9.16 12.88 8.30
CA GLN A 101 8.16 12.57 7.28
C GLN A 101 8.68 12.90 5.87
N ALA A 102 9.29 14.07 5.68
CA ALA A 102 9.88 14.46 4.40
C ALA A 102 10.97 13.47 3.97
N THR A 103 11.88 13.14 4.89
CA THR A 103 12.94 12.16 4.65
C THR A 103 12.39 10.77 4.31
N PHE A 104 11.33 10.34 4.98
CA PHE A 104 10.66 9.07 4.73
C PHE A 104 10.15 8.97 3.29
N PHE A 105 9.39 9.97 2.83
CA PHE A 105 8.85 9.98 1.47
C PHE A 105 9.95 10.09 0.39
N VAL A 106 10.98 10.89 0.62
CA VAL A 106 12.14 10.97 -0.29
C VAL A 106 12.84 9.61 -0.40
N ARG A 107 13.12 8.95 0.73
CA ARG A 107 13.76 7.63 0.75
C ARG A 107 12.91 6.56 0.08
N PHE A 108 11.59 6.59 0.27
CA PHE A 108 10.68 5.67 -0.42
C PHE A 108 10.83 5.76 -1.95
N CYS A 109 10.94 6.97 -2.51
CA CYS A 109 11.16 7.14 -3.94
C CYS A 109 12.55 6.72 -4.40
N LEU A 110 13.60 6.99 -3.61
CA LEU A 110 14.96 6.54 -3.94
C LEU A 110 15.08 5.01 -4.04
N LEU A 111 14.33 4.25 -3.22
CA LEU A 111 14.26 2.78 -3.33
C LEU A 111 13.72 2.30 -4.68
N SER A 112 12.92 3.13 -5.37
CA SER A 112 12.40 2.80 -6.69
C SER A 112 13.46 2.97 -7.79
N CYS A 113 14.43 3.87 -7.60
CA CYS A 113 15.53 4.10 -8.53
C CYS A 113 16.54 2.94 -8.54
N ASP A 114 16.84 2.35 -7.38
CA ASP A 114 17.77 1.21 -7.27
C ASP A 114 17.21 -0.08 -7.88
N SER A 115 15.89 -0.21 -7.97
CA SER A 115 15.24 -1.43 -8.44
C SER A 115 15.44 -1.71 -9.94
N ASP A 116 15.71 -0.68 -10.74
CA ASP A 116 15.86 -0.81 -12.20
C ASP A 116 17.21 -1.39 -12.63
N GLN A 117 18.24 -1.32 -11.79
CA GLN A 117 19.50 -2.01 -12.10
C GLN A 117 19.37 -3.53 -12.01
N ARG A 118 18.33 -4.04 -11.33
CA ARG A 118 18.16 -5.46 -11.02
C ARG A 118 17.10 -6.15 -11.88
N ASP A 119 16.18 -5.39 -12.50
CA ASP A 119 15.10 -5.92 -13.31
C ASP A 119 15.04 -5.23 -14.69
N PRO A 120 15.41 -5.92 -15.78
CA PRO A 120 15.41 -5.34 -17.12
C PRO A 120 14.00 -5.10 -17.68
N LYS A 121 12.93 -5.65 -17.06
CA LYS A 121 11.54 -5.50 -17.51
C LYS A 121 10.59 -5.30 -16.30
N PRO A 122 10.70 -4.17 -15.59
CA PRO A 122 9.91 -3.97 -14.39
C PRO A 122 8.41 -3.83 -14.71
N VAL A 123 7.56 -4.37 -13.83
CA VAL A 123 6.09 -4.27 -13.92
C VAL A 123 5.61 -2.81 -13.94
N LEU A 124 6.26 -1.96 -13.14
CA LEU A 124 6.06 -0.52 -13.07
C LEU A 124 7.42 0.19 -13.20
N SER A 125 7.48 1.30 -13.94
CA SER A 125 8.67 2.16 -13.99
C SER A 125 9.03 2.70 -12.60
N PRO A 126 10.28 3.12 -12.34
CA PRO A 126 10.65 3.79 -11.09
C PRO A 126 9.76 4.98 -10.78
N ARG A 127 9.47 5.79 -11.80
CA ARG A 127 8.57 6.94 -11.69
C ARG A 127 7.19 6.50 -11.22
N ALA A 128 6.66 5.39 -11.74
CA ALA A 128 5.37 4.87 -11.31
C ALA A 128 5.41 4.27 -9.90
N LYS A 129 6.45 3.49 -9.57
CA LYS A 129 6.68 2.92 -8.23
C LYS A 129 6.76 4.00 -7.14
N CYS A 130 7.31 5.17 -7.47
CA CYS A 130 7.40 6.33 -6.58
C CYS A 130 6.10 7.15 -6.55
N LEU A 131 5.66 7.69 -7.69
CA LEU A 131 4.59 8.70 -7.69
C LEU A 131 3.21 8.12 -7.38
N LEU A 132 2.89 6.91 -7.87
CA LEU A 132 1.55 6.37 -7.68
C LEU A 132 1.19 6.19 -6.19
N PRO A 133 2.03 5.57 -5.34
CA PRO A 133 1.78 5.49 -3.91
C PRO A 133 1.77 6.85 -3.20
N LEU A 134 2.66 7.78 -3.59
CA LEU A 134 2.73 9.11 -2.96
C LEU A 134 1.47 9.95 -3.19
N HIS A 135 0.95 9.94 -4.41
CA HIS A 135 -0.31 10.65 -4.73
C HIS A 135 -1.55 10.00 -4.09
N ASN A 136 -1.39 8.81 -3.52
CA ASN A 136 -2.40 8.14 -2.71
C ASN A 136 -2.24 8.39 -1.19
N MET A 137 -1.20 9.13 -0.78
CA MET A 137 -0.94 9.49 0.62
C MET A 137 -1.25 10.99 0.84
N PRO A 138 -2.33 11.36 1.53
CA PRO A 138 -2.62 12.77 1.83
C PRO A 138 -1.51 13.43 2.65
N GLU A 139 -0.81 12.65 3.49
CA GLU A 139 0.28 13.14 4.32
C GLU A 139 1.47 13.59 3.49
N PHE A 140 1.70 12.98 2.32
CA PHE A 140 2.70 13.48 1.38
C PHE A 140 2.33 14.88 0.87
N GLY A 141 1.07 15.08 0.50
CA GLY A 141 0.57 16.37 0.06
C GLY A 141 0.73 17.46 1.13
N SER A 142 0.49 17.13 2.40
CA SER A 142 0.69 18.04 3.52
C SER A 142 2.16 18.36 3.80
N VAL A 143 3.06 17.37 3.73
CA VAL A 143 4.48 17.53 4.06
C VAL A 143 5.21 18.39 3.05
N PHE A 144 4.82 18.31 1.77
CA PHE A 144 5.45 19.05 0.68
C PHE A 144 4.58 20.20 0.14
N ASP A 145 3.55 20.60 0.89
CA ASP A 145 2.61 21.66 0.53
C ASP A 145 2.10 21.58 -0.91
N CYS A 146 1.79 20.35 -1.35
CA CYS A 146 1.34 20.11 -2.71
C CYS A 146 -0.13 20.52 -2.91
N SER A 147 -0.92 20.59 -1.84
CA SER A 147 -2.33 20.99 -1.88
C SER A 147 -2.56 22.42 -2.39
N ALA A 148 -1.56 23.30 -2.27
CA ALA A 148 -1.63 24.66 -2.79
C ALA A 148 -1.49 24.73 -4.32
N ARG A 149 -1.15 23.60 -4.98
CA ARG A 149 -0.92 23.55 -6.42
C ARG A 149 -2.15 23.07 -7.17
N GLU A 150 -2.54 23.81 -8.21
CA GLU A 150 -3.68 23.46 -9.07
C GLU A 150 -3.48 22.15 -9.84
N ASP A 151 -2.22 21.74 -10.08
CA ASP A 151 -1.87 20.53 -10.82
C ASP A 151 -1.68 19.28 -9.92
N TYR A 152 -1.85 19.41 -8.61
CA TYR A 152 -1.70 18.29 -7.69
C TYR A 152 -2.94 17.39 -7.68
N VAL A 153 -2.73 16.11 -8.04
CA VAL A 153 -3.78 15.09 -8.02
C VAL A 153 -3.60 14.21 -6.80
N ALA A 154 -4.39 14.43 -5.74
CA ALA A 154 -4.52 13.46 -4.64
C ALA A 154 -5.71 12.55 -4.88
N GLU A 155 -5.55 11.24 -4.68
CA GLU A 155 -6.67 10.30 -4.65
C GLU A 155 -6.42 9.22 -3.60
N GLN A 156 -7.26 9.20 -2.56
CA GLN A 156 -7.20 8.19 -1.53
C GLN A 156 -7.95 6.93 -1.99
N CYS A 157 -7.20 5.97 -2.52
CA CYS A 157 -7.69 4.67 -2.97
C CYS A 157 -7.69 3.61 -1.85
N LEU A 158 -6.98 3.88 -0.75
CA LEU A 158 -6.96 3.03 0.44
C LEU A 158 -8.00 3.53 1.43
N SER A 159 -8.90 2.63 1.83
CA SER A 159 -9.93 2.83 2.87
C SER A 159 -9.47 2.32 4.21
#